data_AF-A0A0N0A218-F1
#
_entry.id   AF-A0A0N0A218-F1
#
_cell.length_a   1.000
_cell.length_b   1.000
_cell.length_c   1.000
_cell.angle_alpha   90.00
_cell.angle_beta   90.00
_cell.angle_gamma   90.00
#
_symmetry.space_group_name_H-M   'P 1'
#
loop_
_entity.id
_entity.type
_entity.pdbx_description
1 polymer ?
#
loop_
_entity_poly.entity_id
_entity_poly.type
_entity_poly.pdbx_seq_one_letter_code
_entity_poly.pdbx_strand_id
1 'polypeptide(L)'
;MHDLAHLLQDAMNRSHMSTETVAHATGIRTPRIRAFLQDGATGPIRPTQEELEELAELLALPQTEVREGSRRHPTHAMHDAVPS
;
A
#
# COMPACT_ATOMS: atom_id res chain seq x y z
N MET A 1 -6.31 12.05 -5.04
CA MET A 1 -5.08 11.25 -5.23
C MET A 1 -4.99 10.30 -4.04
N HIS A 2 -5.09 8.99 -4.26
CA HIS A 2 -5.29 7.99 -3.19
C HIS A 2 -4.00 7.71 -2.40
N ASP A 3 -4.14 7.24 -1.15
CA ASP A 3 -3.04 6.65 -0.38
C ASP A 3 -2.69 5.23 -0.89
N LEU A 4 -1.54 4.71 -0.46
CA LEU A 4 -1.04 3.42 -0.92
C LEU A 4 -2.01 2.25 -0.66
N ALA A 5 -2.67 2.22 0.51
CA ALA A 5 -3.55 1.11 0.87
C ALA A 5 -4.74 1.03 -0.08
N HIS A 6 -5.40 2.16 -0.34
CA HIS A 6 -6.51 2.24 -1.28
C HIS A 6 -6.08 1.88 -2.71
N LEU A 7 -4.92 2.36 -3.14
CA LEU A 7 -4.40 2.11 -4.49
C LEU A 7 -4.12 0.62 -4.73
N LEU A 8 -3.51 -0.07 -3.75
CA LEU A 8 -3.26 -1.50 -3.83
C LEU A 8 -4.54 -2.33 -3.79
N GLN A 9 -5.48 -1.98 -2.89
CA GLN A 9 -6.76 -2.68 -2.79
C GLN A 9 -7.59 -2.57 -4.07
N ASP A 10 -7.69 -1.36 -4.66
CA ASP A 10 -8.39 -1.16 -5.93
C ASP A 10 -7.75 -1.98 -7.05
N ALA A 11 -6.43 -1.92 -7.18
CA ALA A 11 -5.71 -2.64 -8.23
C ALA A 11 -5.84 -4.16 -8.11
N MET A 12 -5.71 -4.70 -6.90
CA MET A 12 -5.91 -6.13 -6.63
C MET A 12 -7.34 -6.56 -6.92
N ASN A 13 -8.33 -5.73 -6.58
CA ASN A 13 -9.74 -6.02 -6.84
C ASN A 13 -10.03 -6.05 -8.35
N ARG A 14 -9.53 -5.09 -9.13
CA ARG A 14 -9.68 -5.05 -10.59
C ARG A 14 -9.02 -6.25 -11.28
N SER A 15 -7.90 -6.73 -10.74
CA SER A 15 -7.16 -7.88 -11.27
C SER A 15 -7.59 -9.22 -10.64
N HIS A 16 -8.59 -9.22 -9.76
CA HIS A 16 -9.05 -10.41 -9.01
C HIS A 16 -7.91 -11.18 -8.31
N MET A 17 -6.89 -10.48 -7.82
CA MET A 17 -5.73 -11.08 -7.17
C MET A 17 -5.91 -11.18 -5.66
N SER A 18 -5.63 -12.36 -5.10
CA SER A 18 -5.54 -12.53 -3.65
C SER A 18 -4.17 -12.11 -3.11
N THR A 19 -4.09 -11.85 -1.81
CA THR A 19 -2.81 -11.56 -1.14
C THR A 19 -1.82 -12.71 -1.29
N GLU A 20 -2.28 -13.96 -1.30
CA GLU A 20 -1.45 -15.14 -1.50
C GLU A 20 -0.86 -15.19 -2.92
N THR A 21 -1.65 -14.86 -3.94
CA THR A 21 -1.18 -14.76 -5.33
C THR A 21 -0.13 -13.66 -5.48
N VAL A 22 -0.37 -12.48 -4.90
CA VAL A 22 0.61 -11.38 -4.91
C VAL A 22 1.89 -11.77 -4.19
N ALA A 23 1.78 -12.47 -3.04
CA ALA A 23 2.94 -12.94 -2.29
C ALA A 23 3.80 -13.92 -3.10
N HIS A 24 3.16 -14.86 -3.77
CA HIS A 24 3.85 -15.82 -4.62
C HIS A 24 4.52 -15.15 -5.83
N ALA A 25 3.88 -14.17 -6.45
CA ALA A 25 4.38 -13.51 -7.65
C ALA A 25 5.52 -12.52 -7.37
N THR A 26 5.46 -11.78 -6.26
CA THR A 26 6.46 -10.75 -5.89
C THR A 26 7.56 -11.28 -4.97
N GLY A 27 7.39 -12.46 -4.38
CA GLY A 27 8.24 -12.95 -3.29
C GLY A 27 8.05 -12.21 -1.95
N ILE A 28 7.19 -11.20 -1.89
CA ILE A 28 6.88 -10.46 -0.66
C ILE A 28 6.04 -11.35 0.24
N ARG A 29 6.40 -11.43 1.52
CA ARG A 29 5.66 -12.25 2.49
C ARG A 29 4.23 -11.76 2.66
N THR A 30 3.26 -12.68 2.64
CA THR A 30 1.81 -12.38 2.82
C THR A 30 1.51 -11.44 3.99
N PRO A 31 2.12 -11.58 5.20
CA PRO A 31 1.87 -10.64 6.30
C PRO A 31 2.26 -9.19 5.98
N ARG A 32 3.31 -8.96 5.18
CA ARG A 32 3.72 -7.61 4.77
C ARG A 32 2.72 -7.01 3.79
N ILE A 33 2.28 -7.79 2.79
CA ILE A 33 1.25 -7.34 1.84
C ILE A 33 -0.04 -6.98 2.60
N ARG A 34 -0.46 -7.80 3.58
CA ARG A 34 -1.62 -7.45 4.44
C ARG A 34 -1.42 -6.13 5.18
N ALA A 35 -0.23 -5.89 5.73
CA ALA A 35 0.10 -4.63 6.38
C ALA A 35 0.02 -3.44 5.40
N PHE A 36 0.50 -3.60 4.17
CA PHE A 36 0.40 -2.53 3.15
C PHE A 36 -1.06 -2.26 2.73
N LEU A 37 -1.89 -3.30 2.66
CA LEU A 37 -3.31 -3.17 2.35
C LEU A 37 -4.11 -2.54 3.49
N GLN A 38 -3.65 -2.67 4.74
CA GLN A 38 -4.34 -2.14 5.92
C GLN A 38 -3.86 -0.72 6.27
N ASP A 39 -2.55 -0.53 6.37
CA ASP A 39 -1.93 0.67 6.93
C ASP A 39 -1.20 1.52 5.87
N GLY A 40 -1.16 1.04 4.62
CA GLY A 40 -0.40 1.68 3.55
C GLY A 40 1.08 1.78 3.90
N ALA A 41 1.66 2.96 3.67
CA ALA A 41 3.03 3.26 4.07
C ALA A 41 3.15 3.89 5.46
N THR A 42 2.03 4.04 6.19
CA THR A 42 2.01 4.68 7.51
C THR A 42 2.04 3.74 8.69
N GLY A 43 1.85 2.45 8.44
CA GLY A 43 1.96 1.41 9.45
C GLY A 43 3.39 1.23 9.99
N PRO A 44 3.54 0.41 11.03
CA PRO A 44 4.84 0.03 11.59
C PRO A 44 5.70 -0.75 10.57
N ILE A 45 5.05 -1.38 9.59
CA ILE A 45 5.69 -2.12 8.51
C ILE A 45 5.66 -1.23 7.26
N ARG A 46 6.80 -0.57 6.97
CA ARG A 46 6.92 0.27 5.77
C ARG A 46 7.40 -0.55 4.57
N PRO A 47 6.82 -0.30 3.37
CA PRO A 47 7.29 -0.92 2.14
C PRO A 47 8.65 -0.33 1.72
N THR A 48 9.52 -1.17 1.20
CA THR A 48 10.79 -0.74 0.58
C THR A 48 10.56 -0.25 -0.85
N GLN A 49 11.55 0.42 -1.42
CA GLN A 49 11.48 0.87 -2.81
C GLN A 49 11.32 -0.30 -3.80
N GLU A 50 12.04 -1.39 -3.57
CA GLU A 50 11.96 -2.63 -4.35
C GLU A 50 10.56 -3.26 -4.25
N GLU A 51 10.00 -3.36 -3.04
CA GLU A 51 8.64 -3.89 -2.86
C GLU A 51 7.57 -3.05 -3.57
N LEU A 52 7.74 -1.72 -3.58
CA LEU A 52 6.84 -0.82 -4.31
C LEU A 52 6.95 -1.00 -5.82
N GLU A 53 8.14 -1.29 -6.33
CA GLU A 53 8.37 -1.54 -7.76
C GLU A 53 7.77 -2.89 -8.19
N GLU A 54 8.00 -3.95 -7.42
CA GLU A 54 7.40 -5.27 -7.64
C GLU A 54 5.86 -5.22 -7.62
N LEU A 55 5.27 -4.51 -6.65
CA LEU A 55 3.83 -4.32 -6.57
C LEU A 55 3.30 -3.47 -7.73
N ALA A 56 4.04 -2.44 -8.14
CA ALA A 56 3.64 -1.60 -9.26
C ALA A 56 3.63 -2.38 -10.58
N GLU A 57 4.67 -3.18 -10.82
CA GLU A 57 4.79 -4.01 -12.01
C GLU A 57 3.69 -5.08 -12.06
N LEU A 58 3.54 -5.85 -10.99
CA LEU A 58 2.56 -6.94 -10.94
C LEU A 58 1.12 -6.45 -11.15
N LEU A 59 0.77 -5.31 -10.55
CA LEU A 59 -0.59 -4.75 -10.58
C LEU A 59 -0.82 -3.77 -11.73
N ALA A 60 0.16 -3.63 -12.64
CA ALA A 60 0.14 -2.68 -13.75
C ALA A 60 -0.18 -1.24 -13.31
N LEU A 61 0.37 -0.83 -12.17
CA LEU A 61 0.20 0.50 -11.60
C LEU A 61 1.34 1.43 -12.02
N PRO A 62 1.07 2.72 -12.28
CA PRO A 62 2.15 3.68 -12.53
C PRO A 62 3.06 3.81 -11.30
N GLN A 63 4.37 3.59 -11.47
CA GLN A 63 5.33 3.68 -10.36
C GLN A 63 5.29 5.02 -9.63
N THR A 64 5.02 6.12 -10.35
CA THR A 64 4.86 7.45 -9.74
C THR A 64 3.67 7.48 -8.78
N GLU A 65 2.54 6.85 -9.12
CA GLU A 65 1.37 6.83 -8.23
C GLU A 65 1.63 6.00 -6.97
N VAL A 66 2.32 4.87 -7.11
CA VAL A 66 2.68 4.00 -5.99
C VAL A 66 3.67 4.70 -5.05
N ARG A 67 4.70 5.37 -5.60
CA ARG A 67 5.68 6.15 -4.82
C ARG A 67 5.01 7.33 -4.11
N GLU A 68 4.14 8.05 -4.78
CA GLU A 68 3.41 9.18 -4.19
C GLU A 68 2.39 8.71 -3.14
N GLY A 69 1.69 7.60 -3.37
CA GLY A 69 0.81 6.97 -2.38
C GLY A 69 1.57 6.51 -1.13
N SER A 70 2.82 6.08 -1.29
CA SER A 70 3.71 5.68 -0.17
C SER A 70 4.26 6.88 0.62
N ARG A 71 4.45 8.03 -0.03
CA ARG A 71 4.86 9.28 0.63
C ARG A 71 3.72 9.97 1.36
N ARG A 72 2.48 9.69 0.97
CA ARG A 72 1.30 10.25 1.60
C ARG A 72 1.05 9.54 2.91
N HIS A 73 1.12 10.33 3.97
CA HIS A 73 0.43 10.00 5.19
C HIS A 73 -1.07 10.25 4.93
N PRO A 74 -2.00 9.32 5.22
CA PRO A 74 -3.30 9.79 5.60
C PRO A 74 -3.02 10.66 6.82
N THR A 75 -3.21 11.96 6.67
CA THR A 75 -3.40 12.83 7.82
C THR A 75 -4.60 12.25 8.54
N HIS A 76 -4.36 11.33 9.47
CA HIS A 76 -5.27 11.04 10.54
C HIS A 76 -5.51 12.42 11.14
N ALA A 77 -6.74 12.90 10.98
CA ALA A 77 -7.14 14.22 11.39
C ALA A 77 -6.60 14.50 12.80
N MET A 78 -6.03 15.69 12.97
CA MET A 78 -5.76 16.29 14.27
C MET A 78 -7.08 16.50 15.03
N HIS A 79 -7.76 15.42 15.42
CA HIS A 79 -8.96 15.42 16.24
C HIS A 79 -8.64 14.97 17.67
N ASP A 80 -7.51 15.43 18.20
CA ASP A 80 -7.22 15.40 19.64
C ASP A 80 -6.47 16.67 20.07
N ALA A 81 -6.84 17.81 19.49
CA ALA A 81 -6.69 19.08 20.16
C ALA A 81 -7.92 19.26 21.08
N VAL A 82 -7.91 18.59 22.23
CA VAL A 82 -8.77 18.96 23.34
C VAL A 82 -8.12 20.15 24.04
N PRO A 83 -8.70 21.36 24.02
CA PRO A 83 -8.34 22.37 24.99
C PRO A 83 -9.06 22.03 26.29
N SER A 84 -8.32 21.89 27.38
CA SER A 84 -8.82 22.04 28.75
C SER A 84 -7.78 22.81 29.54
#